data_AF-A0A2S0MC41-F1
#
_entry.id   AF-A0A2S0MC41-F1
#
_cell.length_a   1.000
_cell.length_b   1.000
_cell.length_c   1.000
_cell.angle_alpha   90.00
_cell.angle_beta   90.00
_cell.angle_gamma   90.00
#
_symmetry.space_group_name_H-M   'P 1'
#
loop_
_entity.id
_entity.type
_entity.pdbx_description
1 polymer ?
#
loop_
_entity_poly.entity_id
_entity_poly.type
_entity_poly.pdbx_seq_one_letter_code
_entity_poly.pdbx_strand_id
1 'polypeptide(L)'
;MKFEANEVKAPRSEAPARAPRPGLSLKGRALRYLSAREHSRAELMTKLLPHARAAGDDEQAVARVLDELAAKGFISEARVAESVLHRRAGRLGNARVLQELRAKGLPDDIVREAAEQLQATEEARAYAVWARKFGRPPADAAERARQMRFMASRGFSGASVQRVMRRARDEAQPGNAPSAVSSQDEFGDD
;
A
#
# COMPACT_ATOMS: atom_id res chain seq x y z
N MET A 1 -12.57 -53.47 -74.92
CA MET A 1 -12.94 -52.21 -74.24
C MET A 1 -13.15 -52.53 -72.76
N LYS A 2 -12.24 -52.12 -71.88
CA LYS A 2 -12.37 -52.23 -70.42
C LYS A 2 -12.31 -50.79 -69.88
N PHE A 3 -13.37 -50.34 -69.22
CA PHE A 3 -13.39 -49.05 -68.54
C PHE A 3 -13.18 -49.30 -67.04
N GLU A 4 -12.11 -48.71 -66.52
CA GLU A 4 -11.69 -48.76 -65.12
C GLU A 4 -12.56 -47.79 -64.31
N ALA A 5 -13.17 -48.27 -63.22
CA ALA A 5 -13.95 -47.46 -62.30
C ALA A 5 -13.01 -46.73 -61.33
N ASN A 6 -13.03 -45.40 -61.34
CA ASN A 6 -12.34 -44.55 -60.37
C ASN A 6 -13.35 -44.12 -59.30
N GLU A 7 -13.22 -44.66 -58.08
CA GLU A 7 -14.05 -44.27 -56.93
C GLU A 7 -13.59 -42.90 -56.39
N VAL A 8 -14.49 -41.91 -56.50
CA VAL A 8 -14.32 -40.59 -55.88
C VAL A 8 -14.56 -40.71 -54.37
N LYS A 9 -13.48 -40.69 -53.60
CA LYS A 9 -13.51 -40.60 -52.13
C LYS A 9 -14.05 -39.24 -51.70
N ALA A 10 -15.24 -39.22 -51.07
CA ALA A 10 -15.83 -38.00 -50.52
C ALA A 10 -14.93 -37.35 -49.45
N PRO A 11 -14.87 -35.99 -49.36
CA PRO A 11 -14.07 -35.31 -48.35
C PRO A 11 -14.67 -35.53 -46.96
N ARG A 12 -13.82 -35.88 -45.99
CA ARG A 12 -14.17 -35.97 -44.57
C ARG A 12 -14.53 -34.56 -44.08
N SER A 13 -15.71 -34.44 -43.48
CA SER A 13 -16.15 -33.24 -42.76
C SER A 13 -15.12 -32.85 -41.70
N GLU A 14 -14.47 -31.71 -41.88
CA GLU A 14 -13.73 -31.03 -40.81
C GLU A 14 -14.75 -30.56 -39.75
N ALA A 15 -14.62 -31.09 -38.54
CA ALA A 15 -15.37 -30.57 -37.40
C ALA A 15 -14.98 -29.10 -37.16
N PRO A 16 -15.92 -28.21 -36.80
CA PRO A 16 -15.64 -26.79 -36.64
C PRO A 16 -14.56 -26.59 -35.57
N ALA A 17 -13.54 -25.80 -35.91
CA ALA A 17 -12.47 -25.40 -35.01
C ALA A 17 -13.08 -24.85 -33.71
N ARG A 18 -12.74 -25.48 -32.59
CA ARG A 18 -13.26 -25.14 -31.26
C ARG A 18 -12.96 -23.66 -30.97
N ALA A 19 -14.02 -22.85 -30.85
CA ALA A 19 -13.90 -21.44 -30.52
C ALA A 19 -12.97 -21.25 -29.30
N PRO A 20 -12.07 -20.26 -29.31
CA PRO A 20 -11.14 -20.03 -28.21
C PRO A 20 -11.94 -19.87 -26.92
N ARG A 21 -11.56 -20.60 -25.86
CA ARG A 21 -12.24 -20.51 -24.56
C ARG A 21 -12.20 -19.04 -24.14
N PRO A 22 -13.35 -18.41 -23.85
CA PRO A 22 -13.32 -17.03 -23.40
C PRO A 22 -12.47 -16.96 -22.13
N GLY A 23 -11.55 -16.01 -22.10
CA GLY A 23 -10.77 -15.74 -20.89
C GLY A 23 -11.69 -15.37 -19.72
N LEU A 24 -11.12 -15.24 -18.52
CA LEU A 24 -11.88 -14.83 -17.34
C LEU A 24 -12.73 -13.58 -17.63
N SER A 25 -13.98 -13.60 -17.18
CA SER A 25 -14.88 -12.44 -17.18
C SER A 25 -14.30 -11.28 -16.36
N LEU A 26 -14.80 -10.05 -16.56
CA LEU A 26 -14.38 -8.88 -15.77
C LEU A 26 -14.48 -9.15 -14.26
N LYS A 27 -15.59 -9.75 -13.83
CA LYS A 27 -15.82 -10.16 -12.44
C LYS A 27 -14.83 -11.22 -11.97
N GLY A 28 -14.59 -12.25 -12.77
CA GLY A 28 -13.58 -13.28 -12.46
C GLY A 28 -12.17 -12.71 -12.33
N ARG A 29 -11.80 -11.76 -13.18
CA ARG A 29 -10.51 -11.04 -13.10
C ARG A 29 -10.42 -10.17 -11.86
N ALA A 30 -11.49 -9.43 -11.54
CA ALA A 30 -11.57 -8.60 -10.34
C ALA A 30 -11.39 -9.43 -9.06
N LEU A 31 -12.12 -10.55 -8.95
CA LEU A 31 -11.99 -11.48 -7.83
C LEU A 31 -10.59 -12.07 -7.72
N ARG A 32 -9.94 -12.38 -8.84
CA ARG A 32 -8.53 -12.83 -8.85
C ARG A 32 -7.56 -11.75 -8.36
N TYR A 33 -7.81 -10.48 -8.64
CA TYR A 33 -6.99 -9.40 -8.07
C TYR A 33 -7.24 -9.24 -6.57
N LEU A 34 -8.50 -9.28 -6.15
CA LEU A 34 -8.91 -9.12 -4.75
C LEU A 34 -8.48 -10.30 -3.87
N SER A 35 -8.37 -11.51 -4.43
CA SER A 35 -7.86 -12.68 -3.69
C SER A 35 -6.38 -12.57 -3.34
N ALA A 36 -5.62 -11.74 -4.06
CA ALA A 36 -4.18 -11.59 -3.83
C ALA A 36 -3.86 -10.53 -2.76
N ARG A 37 -4.63 -9.43 -2.73
CA ARG A 37 -4.51 -8.33 -1.76
C ARG A 37 -5.67 -7.34 -1.92
N GLU A 38 -5.81 -6.45 -0.94
CA GLU A 38 -6.68 -5.27 -1.04
C GLU A 38 -6.31 -4.41 -2.27
N HIS A 39 -7.34 -4.00 -3.01
CA HIS A 39 -7.25 -3.09 -4.15
C HIS A 39 -8.32 -2.01 -4.02
N SER A 40 -7.97 -0.78 -4.35
CA SER A 40 -8.98 0.28 -4.48
C SER A 40 -9.83 0.07 -5.73
N ARG A 41 -10.99 0.71 -5.76
CA ARG A 41 -11.83 0.78 -6.95
C ARG A 41 -11.06 1.35 -8.15
N ALA A 42 -10.28 2.41 -7.94
CA ALA A 42 -9.49 3.03 -8.99
C ALA A 42 -8.42 2.08 -9.56
N GLU A 43 -7.71 1.35 -8.69
CA GLU A 43 -6.74 0.33 -9.14
C GLU A 43 -7.42 -0.76 -9.98
N LEU A 44 -8.60 -1.23 -9.57
CA LEU A 44 -9.35 -2.24 -10.32
C LEU A 44 -9.88 -1.69 -11.65
N MET A 45 -10.36 -0.45 -11.68
CA MET A 45 -10.78 0.22 -12.91
C MET A 45 -9.64 0.23 -13.93
N THR A 46 -8.46 0.75 -13.56
CA THR A 46 -7.29 0.79 -14.44
C THR A 46 -6.88 -0.61 -14.93
N LYS A 47 -6.96 -1.63 -14.06
CA LYS A 47 -6.57 -3.01 -14.41
C LYS A 47 -7.58 -3.73 -15.30
N LEU A 48 -8.87 -3.41 -15.18
CA LEU A 48 -9.94 -4.10 -15.89
C LEU A 48 -10.26 -3.45 -17.24
N LEU A 49 -10.06 -2.13 -17.39
CA LEU A 49 -10.40 -1.39 -18.59
C LEU A 49 -9.75 -1.94 -19.89
N PRO A 50 -8.47 -2.38 -19.90
CA PRO A 50 -7.90 -3.02 -21.09
C PRO A 50 -8.59 -4.33 -21.47
N HIS A 51 -9.11 -5.07 -20.48
CA HIS A 51 -9.82 -6.33 -20.71
C HIS A 51 -11.26 -6.11 -21.18
N ALA A 52 -11.92 -5.06 -20.70
CA ALA A 52 -13.23 -4.65 -21.18
C ALA A 52 -13.16 -4.26 -22.66
N ARG A 53 -12.22 -3.38 -23.02
CA ARG A 53 -12.01 -2.94 -24.41
C ARG A 53 -11.75 -4.10 -25.37
N ALA A 54 -10.93 -5.07 -24.96
CA ALA A 54 -10.64 -6.25 -25.76
C ALA A 54 -11.86 -7.18 -25.96
N ALA A 55 -12.84 -7.13 -25.05
CA ALA A 55 -14.08 -7.89 -25.13
C ALA A 55 -15.23 -7.12 -25.81
N GLY A 56 -14.98 -5.87 -26.25
CA GLY A 56 -16.03 -4.98 -26.79
C GLY A 56 -16.88 -4.29 -25.73
N ASP A 57 -16.49 -4.40 -24.45
CA ASP A 57 -17.12 -3.72 -23.33
C ASP A 57 -16.54 -2.31 -23.13
N ASP A 58 -17.31 -1.46 -22.45
CA ASP A 58 -16.95 -0.09 -22.13
C ASP A 58 -16.58 0.10 -20.65
N GLU A 59 -16.26 1.34 -20.28
CA GLU A 59 -15.96 1.71 -18.90
C GLU A 59 -17.16 1.52 -17.97
N GLN A 60 -18.40 1.68 -18.48
CA GLN A 60 -19.62 1.48 -17.70
C GLN A 60 -19.82 0.01 -17.31
N ALA A 61 -19.46 -0.92 -18.19
CA ALA A 61 -19.45 -2.35 -17.86
C ALA A 61 -18.49 -2.67 -16.71
N VAL A 62 -17.30 -2.06 -16.69
CA VAL A 62 -16.36 -2.19 -15.56
C VAL A 62 -16.95 -1.58 -14.30
N ALA A 63 -17.49 -0.35 -14.38
CA ALA A 63 -18.08 0.34 -13.23
C ALA A 63 -19.18 -0.50 -12.56
N ARG A 64 -20.11 -1.08 -13.34
CA ARG A 64 -21.17 -1.96 -12.83
C ARG A 64 -20.63 -3.17 -12.07
N VAL A 65 -19.60 -3.82 -12.60
CA VAL A 65 -18.95 -4.96 -11.92
C VAL A 65 -18.31 -4.52 -10.60
N LEU A 66 -17.66 -3.36 -10.58
CA LEU A 66 -17.05 -2.82 -9.36
C LEU A 66 -18.10 -2.38 -8.34
N ASP A 67 -19.24 -1.84 -8.77
CA ASP A 67 -20.37 -1.51 -7.89
C ASP A 67 -20.95 -2.76 -7.25
N GLU A 68 -21.17 -3.83 -8.01
CA GLU A 68 -21.62 -5.11 -7.46
C GLU A 68 -20.65 -5.67 -6.41
N LEU A 69 -19.34 -5.57 -6.66
CA LEU A 69 -18.32 -6.08 -5.75
C LEU A 69 -18.18 -5.21 -4.50
N ALA A 70 -18.30 -3.89 -4.63
CA ALA A 70 -18.32 -2.97 -3.50
C ALA A 70 -19.57 -3.20 -2.62
N ALA A 71 -20.76 -3.35 -3.23
CA ALA A 71 -22.00 -3.64 -2.51
C ALA A 71 -21.96 -4.97 -1.74
N LYS A 72 -21.16 -5.93 -2.21
CA LYS A 72 -20.91 -7.22 -1.54
C LYS A 72 -19.75 -7.18 -0.54
N GLY A 73 -19.14 -6.02 -0.32
CA GLY A 73 -18.03 -5.85 0.62
C GLY A 73 -16.70 -6.44 0.15
N PHE A 74 -16.56 -6.80 -1.12
CA PHE A 74 -15.27 -7.28 -1.67
C PHE A 74 -14.28 -6.13 -1.88
N ILE A 75 -14.78 -4.92 -2.17
CA ILE A 75 -13.96 -3.70 -2.30
C ILE A 75 -14.25 -2.81 -1.09
N SER A 76 -13.20 -2.38 -0.40
CA SER A 76 -13.30 -1.46 0.73
C SER A 76 -12.11 -0.51 0.75
N GLU A 77 -12.36 0.78 0.51
CA GLU A 77 -11.31 1.81 0.52
C GLU A 77 -10.69 1.96 1.92
N ALA A 78 -11.48 1.78 2.99
CA ALA A 78 -10.99 1.75 4.36
C ALA A 78 -9.96 0.62 4.58
N ARG A 79 -10.26 -0.61 4.14
CA ARG A 79 -9.29 -1.73 4.24
C ARG A 79 -8.03 -1.47 3.42
N VAL A 80 -8.14 -0.82 2.26
CA VAL A 80 -6.98 -0.41 1.46
C VAL A 80 -6.12 0.60 2.22
N ALA A 81 -6.74 1.60 2.86
CA ALA A 81 -6.05 2.60 3.67
C ALA A 81 -5.32 1.96 4.85
N GLU A 82 -6.01 1.16 5.65
CA GLU A 82 -5.46 0.43 6.79
C GLU A 82 -4.28 -0.45 6.38
N SER A 83 -4.41 -1.21 5.28
CA SER A 83 -3.35 -2.04 4.74
C SER A 83 -2.10 -1.24 4.37
N VAL A 84 -2.27 -0.05 3.79
CA VAL A 84 -1.15 0.84 3.45
C VAL A 84 -0.52 1.40 4.73
N LEU A 85 -1.32 1.90 5.66
CA LEU A 85 -0.83 2.45 6.93
C LEU A 85 -0.01 1.41 7.69
N HIS A 86 -0.56 0.20 7.87
CA HIS A 86 0.11 -0.91 8.54
C HIS A 86 1.48 -1.23 7.92
N ARG A 87 1.56 -1.30 6.58
CA ARG A 87 2.81 -1.67 5.89
C ARG A 87 3.83 -0.53 5.79
N ARG A 88 3.38 0.74 5.81
CA ARG A 88 4.23 1.89 5.45
C ARG A 88 4.55 2.82 6.61
N ALA A 89 3.63 3.06 7.54
CA ALA A 89 3.76 4.10 8.56
C ALA A 89 4.99 3.92 9.45
N GLY A 90 5.37 2.67 9.76
CA GLY A 90 6.58 2.37 10.56
C GLY A 90 7.91 2.61 9.83
N ARG A 91 7.90 2.98 8.54
CA ARG A 91 9.11 3.14 7.71
C ARG A 91 9.17 4.48 6.99
N LEU A 92 8.01 5.08 6.75
CA LEU A 92 7.82 6.30 5.96
C LEU A 92 7.05 7.33 6.78
N GLY A 93 7.37 8.60 6.57
CA GLY A 93 6.64 9.72 7.13
C GLY A 93 5.36 10.04 6.35
N ASN A 94 4.57 10.95 6.90
CA ASN A 94 3.18 11.18 6.50
C ASN A 94 3.08 11.53 5.02
N ALA A 95 3.99 12.39 4.51
CA ALA A 95 3.94 12.85 3.13
C ALA A 95 3.97 11.69 2.12
N ARG A 96 4.81 10.67 2.35
CA ARG A 96 4.96 9.52 1.45
C ARG A 96 3.78 8.55 1.58
N VAL A 97 3.30 8.31 2.80
CA VAL A 97 2.15 7.42 3.02
C VAL A 97 0.89 8.02 2.37
N LEU A 98 0.62 9.30 2.61
CA LEU A 98 -0.54 9.99 2.03
C LEU A 98 -0.43 10.10 0.50
N GLN A 99 0.77 10.26 -0.05
CA GLN A 99 0.98 10.21 -1.49
C GLN A 99 0.61 8.82 -2.06
N GLU A 100 0.98 7.73 -1.40
CA GLU A 100 0.61 6.37 -1.83
C GLU A 100 -0.91 6.14 -1.77
N LEU A 101 -1.61 6.66 -0.74
CA LEU A 101 -3.08 6.60 -0.67
C LEU A 101 -3.74 7.35 -1.83
N ARG A 102 -3.30 8.59 -2.11
CA ARG A 102 -3.82 9.38 -3.24
C ARG A 102 -3.52 8.73 -4.59
N ALA A 103 -2.33 8.16 -4.76
CA ALA A 103 -1.97 7.45 -5.99
C ALA A 103 -2.82 6.19 -6.23
N LYS A 104 -3.36 5.60 -5.16
CA LYS A 104 -4.35 4.53 -5.23
C LYS A 104 -5.77 5.03 -5.51
N GLY A 105 -6.00 6.34 -5.60
CA GLY A 105 -7.31 6.92 -5.89
C GLY A 105 -8.29 6.80 -4.73
N LEU A 106 -7.80 6.77 -3.49
CA LEU A 106 -8.68 6.77 -2.32
C LEU A 106 -9.40 8.12 -2.18
N PRO A 107 -10.66 8.12 -1.71
CA PRO A 107 -11.43 9.35 -1.50
C PRO A 107 -10.77 10.29 -0.48
N ASP A 108 -10.99 11.61 -0.64
CA ASP A 108 -10.31 12.63 0.16
C ASP A 108 -10.62 12.57 1.66
N ASP A 109 -11.83 12.13 2.04
CA ASP A 109 -12.23 11.91 3.43
C ASP A 109 -11.43 10.78 4.08
N ILE A 110 -11.25 9.65 3.39
CA ILE A 110 -10.38 8.54 3.86
C ILE A 110 -8.91 9.00 3.97
N VAL A 111 -8.43 9.79 3.00
CA VAL A 111 -7.07 10.33 3.04
C VAL A 111 -6.89 11.31 4.20
N ARG A 112 -7.91 12.13 4.49
CA ARG A 112 -7.91 13.08 5.62
C ARG A 112 -7.88 12.33 6.96
N GLU A 113 -8.74 11.33 7.13
CA GLU A 113 -8.76 10.50 8.34
C GLU A 113 -7.40 9.83 8.58
N ALA A 114 -6.83 9.24 7.52
CA ALA A 114 -5.49 8.67 7.59
C ALA A 114 -4.41 9.71 7.97
N ALA A 115 -4.54 10.95 7.48
CA ALA A 115 -3.61 12.02 7.82
C ALA A 115 -3.66 12.39 9.30
N GLU A 116 -4.86 12.46 9.88
CA GLU A 116 -5.07 12.73 11.31
C GLU A 116 -4.44 11.63 12.18
N GLN A 117 -4.71 10.36 11.87
CA GLN A 117 -4.13 9.20 12.55
C GLN A 117 -2.59 9.20 12.47
N LEU A 118 -2.05 9.48 11.29
CA LEU A 118 -0.61 9.50 11.05
C LEU A 118 0.08 10.66 11.76
N GLN A 119 -0.58 11.83 11.85
CA GLN A 119 -0.04 13.03 12.48
C GLN A 119 0.18 12.82 13.99
N ALA A 120 -0.77 12.18 14.67
CA ALA A 120 -0.70 11.93 16.11
C ALA A 120 0.54 11.13 16.54
N THR A 121 1.06 10.28 15.66
CA THR A 121 2.16 9.35 15.97
C THR A 121 3.43 9.59 15.12
N GLU A 122 3.48 10.65 14.31
CA GLU A 122 4.58 10.87 13.36
C GLU A 122 5.95 10.99 14.04
N GLU A 123 6.05 11.76 15.13
CA GLU A 123 7.31 11.96 15.84
C GLU A 123 7.88 10.67 16.40
N ALA A 124 7.04 9.84 17.05
CA ALA A 124 7.46 8.56 17.59
C ALA A 124 7.98 7.62 16.50
N ARG A 125 7.27 7.55 15.36
CA ARG A 125 7.71 6.76 14.20
C ARG A 125 8.99 7.32 13.58
N ALA A 126 9.12 8.64 13.49
CA ALA A 126 10.30 9.33 12.97
C ALA A 126 11.53 9.00 13.82
N TYR A 127 11.39 9.08 15.14
CA TYR A 127 12.45 8.73 16.09
C TYR A 127 12.84 7.25 15.95
N ALA A 128 11.88 6.32 15.91
CA ALA A 128 12.17 4.90 15.75
C ALA A 128 12.94 4.59 14.45
N VAL A 129 12.57 5.24 13.34
CA VAL A 129 13.28 5.10 12.05
C VAL A 129 14.68 5.70 12.11
N TRP A 130 14.85 6.84 12.77
CA TRP A 130 16.14 7.48 12.99
C TRP A 130 17.05 6.63 13.88
N ALA A 131 16.54 6.17 15.02
CA ALA A 131 17.29 5.39 16.01
C ALA A 131 17.81 4.08 15.40
N ARG A 132 16.98 3.38 14.61
CA ARG A 132 17.41 2.17 13.90
C ARG A 132 18.53 2.43 12.88
N LYS A 133 18.59 3.62 12.27
CA LYS A 133 19.59 3.92 11.23
C LYS A 133 20.86 4.56 11.78
N PHE A 134 20.72 5.48 12.73
CA PHE A 134 21.82 6.30 13.24
C PHE A 134 22.07 6.05 14.71
N GLY A 135 21.01 6.04 15.55
CA GLY A 135 21.10 5.68 16.97
C GLY A 135 21.94 6.62 17.84
N ARG A 136 22.45 7.72 17.27
CA ARG A 136 23.30 8.68 17.96
C ARG A 136 23.13 10.07 17.35
N PRO A 137 23.26 11.14 18.15
CA PRO A 137 23.23 12.50 17.63
C PRO A 137 24.33 12.73 16.58
N PRO A 138 24.13 13.69 15.66
CA PRO A 138 25.17 14.05 14.69
C PRO A 138 26.38 14.69 15.40
N ALA A 139 27.59 14.25 15.03
CA ALA A 139 28.85 14.78 15.56
C ALA A 139 29.18 16.18 15.02
N ASP A 140 28.78 16.48 13.78
CA ASP A 140 29.05 17.76 13.12
C ASP A 140 27.88 18.23 12.23
N ALA A 141 28.05 19.39 11.61
CA ALA A 141 27.04 19.98 10.72
C ALA A 141 26.78 19.13 9.46
N ALA A 142 27.80 18.44 8.94
CA ALA A 142 27.68 17.60 7.75
C ALA A 142 26.87 16.32 8.06
N GLU A 143 27.14 15.67 9.19
CA GLU A 143 26.37 14.53 9.68
C GLU A 143 24.93 14.94 10.00
N ARG A 144 24.72 16.11 10.62
CA ARG A 144 23.36 16.64 10.84
C ARG A 144 22.59 16.78 9.53
N ALA A 145 23.20 17.38 8.52
CA ALA A 145 22.57 17.52 7.20
C ALA A 145 22.29 16.15 6.56
N ARG A 146 23.19 15.17 6.71
CA ARG A 146 22.98 13.78 6.24
C ARG A 146 21.80 13.11 6.93
N GLN A 147 21.70 13.19 8.26
CA GLN A 147 20.60 12.59 9.01
C GLN A 147 19.25 13.24 8.68
N MET A 148 19.21 14.57 8.57
CA MET A 148 18.01 15.31 8.17
C MET A 148 17.55 14.96 6.74
N ARG A 149 18.47 14.93 5.76
CA ARG A 149 18.14 14.53 4.38
C ARG A 149 17.60 13.11 4.30
N PHE A 150 18.16 12.18 5.08
CA PHE A 150 17.60 10.84 5.16
C PHE A 150 16.14 10.85 5.62
N MET A 151 15.82 11.54 6.70
CA MET A 151 14.44 11.57 7.22
C MET A 151 13.49 12.28 6.25
N ALA A 152 13.92 13.40 5.66
CA ALA A 152 13.15 14.11 4.64
C ALA A 152 12.88 13.22 3.41
N SER A 153 13.88 12.46 2.95
CA SER A 153 13.72 11.49 1.87
C SER A 153 12.78 10.33 2.23
N ARG A 154 12.43 10.14 3.50
CA ARG A 154 11.42 9.18 3.94
C ARG A 154 10.04 9.80 4.11
N GLY A 155 9.91 11.11 3.89
CA GLY A 155 8.66 11.86 3.92
C GLY A 155 8.23 12.30 5.32
N PHE A 156 9.14 12.32 6.30
CA PHE A 156 8.86 12.90 7.61
C PHE A 156 8.83 14.42 7.54
N SER A 157 7.89 15.05 8.24
CA SER A 157 7.77 16.50 8.29
C SER A 157 9.02 17.15 8.90
N GLY A 158 9.35 18.37 8.44
CA GLY A 158 10.46 19.14 8.99
C GLY A 158 10.35 19.35 10.50
N ALA A 159 9.13 19.57 11.00
CA ALA A 159 8.85 19.69 12.43
C ALA A 159 9.24 18.40 13.19
N SER A 160 8.73 17.24 12.75
CA SER A 160 9.09 15.95 13.36
C SER A 160 10.60 15.68 13.29
N VAL A 161 11.26 16.02 12.18
CA VAL A 161 12.72 15.90 12.05
C VAL A 161 13.45 16.78 13.06
N GLN A 162 13.06 18.04 13.26
CA GLN A 162 13.70 18.91 14.27
C GLN A 162 13.49 18.37 15.69
N ARG A 163 12.30 17.83 16.00
CA ARG A 163 12.02 17.23 17.31
C ARG A 163 12.90 16.00 17.57
N VAL A 164 13.08 15.13 16.58
CA VAL A 164 14.01 13.99 16.66
C VAL A 164 15.46 14.45 16.88
N MET A 165 15.92 15.47 16.15
CA MET A 165 17.30 15.98 16.31
C MET A 165 17.54 16.59 17.69
N ARG A 166 16.54 17.25 18.27
CA ARG A 166 16.61 17.76 19.64
C ARG A 166 16.65 16.60 20.64
N ARG A 167 15.71 15.67 20.55
CA ARG A 167 15.66 14.48 21.42
C ARG A 167 16.98 13.71 21.42
N ALA A 168 17.57 13.49 20.25
CA ALA A 168 18.86 12.81 20.11
C ALA A 168 20.02 13.51 20.84
N ARG A 169 19.99 14.85 20.94
CA ARG A 169 21.00 15.63 21.67
C ARG A 169 20.77 15.55 23.17
N ASP A 170 19.51 15.65 23.60
CA ASP A 170 19.12 15.63 25.01
C ASP A 170 19.45 14.27 25.65
N GLU A 171 19.25 13.16 24.91
CA GLU A 171 19.59 11.80 25.35
C GLU A 171 21.11 11.54 25.42
N ALA A 172 21.92 12.34 24.73
CA ALA A 172 23.37 12.17 24.68
C ALA A 172 24.13 13.01 25.72
N GLN A 173 23.46 13.92 26.44
CA GLN A 173 24.09 14.68 27.51
C GLN A 173 24.15 13.84 28.80
N PRO A 174 25.34 13.65 29.40
CA PRO A 174 25.49 12.93 30.66
C PRO A 174 24.87 13.76 31.78
N GLY A 175 23.64 13.43 32.19
CA GLY A 175 22.90 14.13 33.24
C GLY A 175 21.38 13.98 33.18
N ASN A 176 20.81 13.48 32.08
CA ASN A 176 19.36 13.39 31.88
C ASN A 176 18.80 11.95 31.94
N ALA A 177 19.50 11.03 32.63
CA ALA A 177 18.92 9.72 32.94
C ALA A 177 17.69 9.95 33.84
N PRO A 178 16.52 9.35 33.55
CA PRO A 178 15.37 9.48 34.43
C PRO A 178 15.77 8.95 35.81
N SER A 179 15.80 9.84 36.80
CA SER A 179 16.05 9.49 38.19
C SER A 179 15.09 8.37 38.55
N ALA A 180 15.64 7.19 38.83
CA ALA A 180 14.88 6.10 39.39
C ALA A 180 14.13 6.65 40.60
N VAL A 181 12.80 6.57 40.54
CA VAL A 181 11.92 6.84 41.68
C VAL A 181 12.49 6.04 42.84
N SER A 182 13.10 6.74 43.79
CA SER A 182 13.46 6.17 45.07
C SER A 182 12.15 5.96 45.80
N SER A 183 11.60 4.75 45.65
CA SER A 183 10.57 4.23 46.53
C SER A 183 11.17 4.21 47.93
N GLN A 184 10.80 5.23 48.70
CA GLN A 184 10.67 5.11 50.13
C GLN A 184 9.75 3.91 50.38
N ASP A 185 10.27 2.88 51.03
CA ASP A 185 9.52 1.91 51.83
C ASP A 185 10.54 0.99 52.49
N GLU A 186 11.18 1.45 53.57
CA GLU A 186 11.53 0.55 54.67
C GLU A 186 11.16 1.23 55.99
N PHE A 187 10.02 0.75 56.46
CA PHE A 187 9.49 0.90 57.81
C PHE A 187 10.55 0.59 58.86
N GLY A 188 10.59 1.42 59.90
CA GLY A 188 11.25 1.08 61.15
C GLY A 188 10.39 0.15 62.00
N ASP A 189 11.05 -0.65 62.83
CA ASP A 189 10.61 -1.03 64.17
C ASP A 189 11.79 -1.74 64.87
N ASP A 190 12.44 -1.02 65.80
CA ASP A 190 12.86 -1.51 67.13
C ASP A 190 13.24 -0.32 68.04
#